data_AF-A0A554WDV5-F1
#
_entry.id   AF-A0A554WDV5-F1
#
_cell.length_a   1.000
_cell.length_b   1.000
_cell.length_c   1.000
_cell.angle_alpha   90.00
_cell.angle_beta   90.00
_cell.angle_gamma   90.00
#
_symmetry.space_group_name_H-M   'P 1'
#
loop_
_entity.id
_entity.type
_entity.pdbx_description
1 polymer ?
#
loop_
_entity_poly.entity_id
_entity_poly.type
_entity_poly.pdbx_seq_one_letter_code
_entity_poly.pdbx_strand_id
1 'polypeptide(L)'
;MLRKAQQRERVIAIDSARKLLRQSDTRLRELLRTGMDARAQIAELSERIQTLRSRLQTMQVADDYERMRQEADALTQQLRQRESRLAQIDFQLAGIEQALQRRADIEREVLLAFYRGLEHVFKPQALADFATVEAFHRSLAEQRHRRLSRDRLRLQDERRRVEDERAQLARQRDERLAYLGSHHALDDYQAVAAELARMQADLDLLQRYRSASEAWDAEELELRRNLAEDDRLAADYVAEQPLAWADRRFRELIHALYPREAAGIVLGNNTGDNKLRYDLKVQVQGQGSDGINAARIMAFDWLVFRHGAHHTMRHLWHDNGLFDPIDPNQRAAWLRRVRAELAGSGMQYILSINTENYASTRELLGEDGAWLDEAVIVRLRGDADAHKLLGERIGVVEPSP
;
A
#
# COMPACT_ATOMS: atom_id res chain seq x y z
N MET A 1 17.72 31.73 9.11
CA MET A 1 17.77 30.53 9.99
C MET A 1 16.49 29.71 9.94
N LEU A 2 15.30 30.31 10.10
CA LEU A 2 14.02 29.60 10.07
C LEU A 2 13.76 28.78 8.79
N ARG A 3 14.25 29.24 7.64
CA ARG A 3 14.06 28.58 6.35
C ARG A 3 14.62 27.15 6.30
N LYS A 4 15.84 26.91 6.80
CA LYS A 4 16.45 25.56 6.84
C LYS A 4 15.62 24.61 7.70
N ALA A 5 15.17 25.07 8.87
CA ALA A 5 14.33 24.30 9.76
C ALA A 5 12.99 23.93 9.10
N GLN A 6 12.33 24.89 8.45
CA GLN A 6 11.08 24.66 7.72
C GLN A 6 11.26 23.70 6.54
N GLN A 7 12.34 23.86 5.76
CA GLN A 7 12.67 22.95 4.66
C GLN A 7 12.90 21.52 5.18
N ARG A 8 13.64 21.35 6.28
CA ARG A 8 13.87 20.05 6.89
C ARG A 8 12.57 19.40 7.38
N GLU A 9 11.70 20.17 8.04
CA GLU A 9 10.38 19.70 8.44
C GLU A 9 9.53 19.29 7.24
N ARG A 10 9.62 20.02 6.14
CA ARG A 10 8.89 19.70 4.92
C ARG A 10 9.37 18.41 4.27
N VAL A 11 10.68 18.17 4.21
CA VAL A 11 11.26 16.89 3.74
C VAL A 11 10.74 15.73 4.60
N ILE A 12 10.80 15.86 5.93
CA ILE A 12 10.28 14.84 6.86
C ILE A 12 8.77 14.60 6.66
N ALA A 13 8.01 15.66 6.38
CA ALA A 13 6.58 15.55 6.11
C ALA A 13 6.29 14.82 4.79
N ILE A 14 7.07 15.07 3.73
CA ILE A 14 6.96 14.36 2.45
C ILE A 14 7.25 12.86 2.64
N ASP A 15 8.33 12.52 3.35
CA ASP A 15 8.67 11.12 3.63
C ASP A 15 7.60 10.40 4.45
N SER A 16 7.06 11.09 5.46
CA SER A 16 5.94 10.60 6.25
C SER A 16 4.69 10.38 5.41
N ALA A 17 4.35 11.33 4.53
CA ALA A 17 3.20 11.23 3.64
C ALA A 17 3.33 10.08 2.63
N ARG A 18 4.52 9.88 2.06
CA ARG A 18 4.85 8.73 1.19
C ARG A 18 4.63 7.40 1.89
N LYS A 19 5.15 7.27 3.12
CA LYS A 19 4.97 6.06 3.93
C LYS A 19 3.49 5.83 4.24
N LEU A 20 2.79 6.87 4.68
CA LEU A 20 1.37 6.77 5.03
C LEU A 20 0.51 6.37 3.83
N LEU A 21 0.71 6.98 2.66
CA LEU A 21 -0.04 6.63 1.44
C LEU A 21 0.18 5.17 1.02
N ARG A 22 1.42 4.68 1.09
CA ARG A 22 1.73 3.26 0.85
C ARG A 22 1.19 2.34 1.94
N GLN A 23 0.93 2.86 3.14
CA GLN A 23 0.54 2.05 4.28
C GLN A 23 -0.97 2.00 4.53
N SER A 24 -1.70 3.06 4.21
CA SER A 24 -3.12 3.19 4.49
C SER A 24 -3.99 2.31 3.58
N ASP A 25 -3.53 2.03 2.36
CA ASP A 25 -4.33 1.34 1.35
C ASP A 25 -3.75 -0.05 1.02
N THR A 26 -4.45 -1.09 1.50
CA THR A 26 -4.09 -2.50 1.27
C THR A 26 -4.13 -2.86 -0.22
N ARG A 27 -5.08 -2.30 -0.98
CA ARG A 27 -5.22 -2.59 -2.42
C ARG A 27 -4.06 -1.99 -3.20
N LEU A 28 -3.70 -0.74 -2.89
CA LEU A 28 -2.52 -0.10 -3.47
C LEU A 28 -1.24 -0.91 -3.19
N ARG A 29 -1.07 -1.43 -1.97
CA ARG A 29 0.09 -2.28 -1.63
C ARG A 29 0.15 -3.53 -2.50
N GLU A 30 -0.98 -4.20 -2.71
CA GLU A 30 -1.04 -5.39 -3.57
C GLU A 30 -0.64 -5.07 -5.02
N LEU A 31 -1.16 -3.97 -5.56
CA LEU A 31 -0.83 -3.50 -6.91
C LEU A 31 0.66 -3.18 -7.06
N LEU A 32 1.25 -2.50 -6.08
CA LEU A 32 2.67 -2.14 -6.08
C LEU A 32 3.60 -3.33 -5.79
N ARG A 33 3.13 -4.40 -5.15
CA ARG A 33 3.92 -5.61 -4.84
C ARG A 33 4.44 -6.32 -6.09
N THR A 34 3.77 -6.13 -7.23
CA THR A 34 4.17 -6.70 -8.51
C THR A 34 5.56 -6.24 -8.97
N GLY A 35 6.09 -5.15 -8.40
CA GLY A 35 7.40 -4.59 -8.75
C GLY A 35 7.43 -3.89 -10.11
N MET A 36 6.33 -3.93 -10.87
CA MET A 36 6.17 -3.16 -12.09
C MET A 36 6.00 -1.68 -11.77
N ASP A 37 6.61 -0.83 -12.60
CA ASP A 37 6.42 0.62 -12.52
C ASP A 37 4.93 1.00 -12.67
N ALA A 38 4.48 1.94 -11.84
CA ALA A 38 3.07 2.36 -11.82
C ALA A 38 2.60 2.90 -13.19
N ARG A 39 3.47 3.52 -13.99
CA ARG A 39 3.13 4.00 -15.34
C ARG A 39 2.84 2.86 -16.29
N ALA A 40 3.63 1.79 -16.22
CA ALA A 40 3.41 0.60 -17.04
C ALA A 40 2.10 -0.09 -16.67
N GLN A 41 1.82 -0.25 -15.36
CA GLN A 41 0.56 -0.83 -14.89
C GLN A 41 -0.65 0.00 -15.30
N ILE A 42 -0.58 1.33 -15.20
CA ILE A 42 -1.64 2.24 -15.64
C ILE A 42 -1.93 2.06 -17.14
N ALA A 43 -0.90 1.93 -17.97
CA ALA A 43 -1.07 1.73 -19.41
C ALA A 43 -1.76 0.40 -19.72
N GLU A 44 -1.28 -0.71 -19.14
CA GLU A 44 -1.86 -2.04 -19.32
C GLU A 44 -3.32 -2.13 -18.82
N LEU A 45 -3.60 -1.56 -17.65
CA LEU A 45 -4.97 -1.50 -17.11
C LEU A 45 -5.89 -0.66 -18.00
N SER A 46 -5.42 0.47 -18.51
CA SER A 46 -6.21 1.33 -19.39
C SER A 46 -6.61 0.60 -20.67
N GLU A 47 -5.69 -0.14 -21.29
CA GLU A 47 -5.95 -0.94 -22.50
C GLU A 47 -6.94 -2.09 -22.22
N ARG A 48 -6.76 -2.82 -21.11
CA ARG A 48 -7.71 -3.85 -20.67
C ARG A 48 -9.10 -3.29 -20.41
N ILE A 49 -9.20 -2.16 -19.71
CA ILE A 49 -10.47 -1.46 -19.44
C ILE A 49 -11.15 -1.06 -20.76
N GLN A 50 -10.40 -0.55 -21.73
CA GLN A 50 -10.96 -0.20 -23.04
C GLN A 50 -11.49 -1.43 -23.77
N THR A 51 -10.75 -2.54 -23.75
CA THR A 51 -11.16 -3.81 -24.36
C THR A 51 -12.42 -4.37 -23.70
N LEU A 52 -12.48 -4.39 -22.37
CA LEU A 52 -13.65 -4.84 -21.60
C LEU A 52 -14.87 -3.95 -21.81
N ARG A 53 -14.69 -2.63 -21.90
CA ARG A 53 -15.76 -1.68 -22.24
C ARG A 53 -16.35 -1.97 -23.61
N SER A 54 -15.50 -2.14 -24.63
CA SER A 54 -15.96 -2.50 -25.98
C SER A 54 -16.73 -3.82 -25.99
N ARG A 55 -16.23 -4.83 -25.26
CA ARG A 55 -16.92 -6.12 -25.11
C ARG A 55 -18.30 -5.96 -24.48
N LEU A 56 -18.41 -5.22 -23.37
CA LEU A 56 -19.69 -4.93 -22.70
C LEU A 56 -20.69 -4.20 -23.61
N GLN A 57 -20.23 -3.25 -24.43
CA GLN A 57 -21.09 -2.54 -25.38
C GLN A 57 -21.65 -3.44 -26.48
N THR A 58 -20.92 -4.49 -26.87
CA THR A 58 -21.36 -5.46 -27.87
C THR A 58 -22.21 -6.59 -27.31
N MET A 59 -22.24 -6.79 -25.99
CA MET A 59 -23.03 -7.86 -25.36
C MET A 59 -24.52 -7.53 -25.44
N GLN A 60 -25.30 -8.40 -26.06
CA GLN A 60 -26.76 -8.35 -26.03
C GLN A 60 -27.27 -9.25 -24.91
N VAL A 61 -27.90 -8.67 -23.90
CA VAL A 61 -28.42 -9.43 -22.75
C VAL A 61 -29.85 -9.84 -23.02
N ALA A 62 -30.17 -11.12 -22.84
CA ALA A 62 -31.53 -11.63 -22.92
C ALA A 62 -32.07 -11.97 -21.52
N ASP A 63 -33.15 -11.31 -21.11
CA ASP A 63 -33.81 -11.60 -19.82
C ASP A 63 -34.36 -13.04 -19.76
N ASP A 64 -34.78 -13.58 -20.91
CA ASP A 64 -35.32 -14.93 -21.05
C ASP A 64 -34.26 -16.00 -21.35
N TYR A 65 -32.95 -15.69 -21.25
CA TYR A 65 -31.88 -16.60 -21.68
C TYR A 65 -31.98 -18.00 -21.06
N GLU A 66 -32.19 -18.08 -19.74
CA GLU A 66 -32.33 -19.37 -19.06
C GLU A 66 -33.61 -20.12 -19.40
N ARG A 67 -34.72 -19.40 -19.67
CA ARG A 67 -35.96 -20.03 -20.16
C ARG A 67 -35.73 -20.62 -21.56
N MET A 68 -35.08 -19.88 -22.45
CA MET A 68 -34.76 -20.32 -23.82
C MET A 68 -33.81 -21.51 -23.83
N ARG A 69 -32.85 -21.57 -22.90
CA ARG A 69 -31.96 -22.72 -22.70
C ARG A 69 -32.74 -23.97 -22.28
N GLN A 70 -33.62 -23.85 -21.28
CA GLN A 70 -34.48 -24.95 -20.84
C GLN A 70 -35.41 -25.43 -21.97
N GLU A 71 -35.96 -24.52 -22.77
CA GLU A 71 -36.77 -24.86 -23.94
C GLU A 71 -35.95 -25.61 -25.01
N ALA A 72 -34.72 -25.17 -25.31
CA ALA A 72 -33.83 -25.84 -26.27
C ALA A 72 -33.42 -27.25 -25.80
N ASP A 73 -33.17 -27.43 -24.50
CA ASP A 73 -32.87 -28.73 -23.89
C ASP A 73 -34.08 -29.67 -23.97
N ALA A 74 -35.29 -29.15 -23.69
CA ALA A 74 -36.53 -29.90 -23.80
C ALA A 74 -36.81 -30.33 -25.26
N LEU A 75 -36.63 -29.43 -26.24
CA LEU A 75 -36.75 -29.73 -27.66
C LEU A 75 -35.73 -30.78 -28.11
N THR A 76 -34.50 -30.72 -27.59
CA THR A 76 -33.45 -31.72 -27.85
C THR A 76 -33.84 -33.09 -27.32
N GLN A 77 -34.45 -33.16 -26.13
CA GLN A 77 -34.95 -34.42 -25.58
C GLN A 77 -36.12 -34.98 -26.41
N GLN A 78 -37.05 -34.13 -26.84
CA GLN A 78 -38.17 -34.54 -27.71
C GLN A 78 -37.69 -35.03 -29.08
N LEU A 79 -36.69 -34.39 -29.68
CA LEU A 79 -36.05 -34.84 -30.92
C LEU A 79 -35.50 -36.26 -30.79
N ARG A 80 -34.76 -36.54 -29.72
CA ARG A 80 -34.21 -37.89 -29.46
C ARG A 80 -35.32 -38.95 -29.34
N GLN A 81 -36.46 -38.58 -28.75
CA GLN A 81 -37.62 -39.48 -28.66
C GLN A 81 -38.22 -39.76 -30.05
N ARG A 82 -38.36 -38.74 -30.92
CA ARG A 82 -38.86 -38.92 -32.29
C ARG A 82 -37.90 -39.73 -33.15
N GLU A 83 -36.59 -39.52 -33.02
CA GLU A 83 -35.56 -40.32 -33.69
C GLU A 83 -35.63 -41.80 -33.25
N SER A 84 -35.80 -42.04 -31.95
CA SER A 84 -35.98 -43.40 -31.42
C SER A 84 -37.26 -44.06 -31.96
N ARG A 85 -38.35 -43.29 -32.08
CA ARG A 85 -39.61 -43.78 -32.66
C ARG A 85 -39.47 -44.10 -34.14
N LEU A 86 -38.77 -43.26 -34.91
CA LEU A 86 -38.46 -43.53 -36.32
C LEU A 86 -37.67 -44.82 -36.48
N ALA A 87 -36.63 -45.02 -35.66
CA ALA A 87 -35.85 -46.26 -35.69
C ALA A 87 -36.70 -47.51 -35.40
N GLN A 88 -37.67 -47.41 -34.47
CA GLN A 88 -38.63 -48.49 -34.21
C GLN A 88 -39.55 -48.77 -35.41
N ILE A 89 -40.10 -47.72 -36.04
CA ILE A 89 -40.98 -47.85 -37.20
C ILE A 89 -40.21 -48.43 -38.39
N ASP A 90 -38.98 -47.99 -38.63
CA ASP A 90 -38.11 -48.50 -39.69
C ASP A 90 -37.80 -49.98 -39.48
N PHE A 91 -37.51 -50.40 -38.24
CA PHE A 91 -37.34 -51.81 -37.90
C PHE A 91 -38.61 -52.63 -38.17
N GLN A 92 -39.78 -52.12 -37.79
CA GLN A 92 -41.07 -52.78 -38.05
C GLN A 92 -41.36 -52.89 -39.55
N LEU A 93 -41.09 -51.83 -40.32
CA LEU A 93 -41.26 -51.81 -41.77
C LEU A 93 -40.34 -52.83 -42.45
N ALA A 94 -39.06 -52.89 -42.07
CA ALA A 94 -38.12 -53.87 -42.58
C ALA A 94 -38.59 -55.31 -42.28
N GLY A 95 -39.12 -55.57 -41.08
CA GLY A 95 -39.71 -56.86 -40.73
C GLY A 95 -40.94 -57.22 -41.58
N ILE A 96 -41.81 -56.26 -41.87
CA ILE A 96 -42.98 -56.46 -42.74
C ILE A 96 -42.55 -56.69 -44.19
N GLU A 97 -41.55 -55.98 -44.69
CA GLU A 97 -41.01 -56.18 -46.05
C GLU A 97 -40.39 -57.57 -46.21
N GLN A 98 -39.60 -58.03 -45.24
CA GLN A 98 -39.09 -59.39 -45.22
C GLN A 98 -40.22 -60.43 -45.17
N ALA A 99 -41.27 -60.17 -44.38
CA ALA A 99 -42.43 -61.05 -44.30
C ALA A 99 -43.29 -61.07 -45.58
N LEU A 100 -43.25 -60.00 -46.38
CA LEU A 100 -43.89 -59.90 -47.70
C LEU A 100 -43.05 -60.57 -48.81
N GLN A 101 -41.71 -60.52 -48.71
CA GLN A 101 -40.80 -61.16 -49.65
C GLN A 101 -40.75 -62.69 -49.48
N ARG A 102 -40.95 -63.20 -48.26
CA ARG A 102 -41.12 -64.64 -48.03
C ARG A 102 -42.46 -65.10 -48.60
N ARG A 103 -42.47 -65.51 -49.87
CA ARG A 103 -43.58 -66.29 -50.43
C ARG A 103 -43.71 -67.59 -49.64
N ALA A 104 -44.92 -67.89 -49.18
CA ALA A 104 -45.28 -69.24 -48.77
C ALA A 104 -45.55 -70.08 -50.03
N ASP A 105 -44.57 -70.16 -50.94
CA ASP A 105 -44.59 -71.12 -52.03
C ASP A 105 -44.05 -72.42 -51.42
N ILE A 106 -44.92 -73.18 -50.77
CA ILE A 106 -44.67 -74.63 -50.78
C ILE A 106 -44.95 -75.03 -52.21
N GLU A 107 -43.89 -75.22 -53.00
CA GLU A 107 -44.04 -75.66 -54.38
C GLU A 107 -44.95 -76.89 -54.42
N ARG A 108 -45.89 -76.91 -55.36
CA ARG A 108 -46.89 -77.97 -55.51
C ARG A 108 -46.23 -79.36 -55.50
N GLU A 109 -45.01 -79.45 -56.02
CA GLU A 109 -44.18 -80.65 -56.05
C GLU A 109 -43.67 -81.10 -54.68
N VAL A 110 -43.33 -80.18 -53.78
CA VAL A 110 -42.90 -80.47 -52.39
C VAL A 110 -44.08 -80.92 -51.54
N LEU A 111 -45.25 -80.30 -51.71
CA LEU A 111 -46.51 -80.71 -51.08
C LEU A 111 -46.96 -82.11 -51.55
N LEU A 112 -46.82 -82.38 -52.85
CA LEU A 112 -47.07 -83.70 -53.45
C LEU A 112 -46.09 -84.77 -52.95
N ALA A 113 -44.79 -84.45 -52.84
CA ALA A 113 -43.76 -85.39 -52.40
C ALA A 113 -43.90 -85.79 -50.91
N PHE A 114 -44.21 -84.82 -50.03
CA PHE A 114 -44.48 -85.08 -48.61
C PHE A 114 -45.68 -86.01 -48.42
N TYR A 115 -46.72 -85.87 -49.25
CA TYR A 115 -47.95 -86.65 -49.15
C TYR A 115 -47.92 -88.01 -49.86
N ARG A 116 -47.06 -88.23 -50.87
CA ARG A 116 -46.78 -89.60 -51.37
C ARG A 116 -46.20 -90.50 -50.28
N GLY A 117 -45.51 -89.93 -49.29
CA GLY A 117 -45.09 -90.66 -48.08
C GLY A 117 -46.25 -91.03 -47.13
N LEU A 118 -47.41 -90.36 -47.24
CA LEU A 118 -48.60 -90.56 -46.40
C LEU A 118 -49.68 -91.43 -47.07
N GLU A 119 -49.53 -91.76 -48.36
CA GLU A 119 -50.48 -92.58 -49.15
C GLU A 119 -50.70 -93.99 -48.61
N HIS A 120 -49.81 -94.50 -47.75
CA HIS A 120 -49.94 -95.83 -47.17
C HIS A 120 -50.79 -95.89 -45.88
N VAL A 121 -51.27 -94.74 -45.37
CA VAL A 121 -51.89 -94.66 -44.03
C VAL A 121 -53.35 -94.19 -44.02
N PHE A 122 -53.87 -93.54 -45.08
CA PHE A 122 -55.20 -92.92 -45.04
C PHE A 122 -56.20 -93.39 -46.14
N LYS A 123 -57.48 -93.48 -45.77
CA LYS A 123 -58.62 -93.92 -46.62
C LYS A 123 -58.95 -92.91 -47.75
N PRO A 124 -59.61 -93.34 -48.86
CA PRO A 124 -59.87 -92.53 -50.06
C PRO A 124 -60.65 -91.22 -49.86
N GLN A 125 -61.33 -91.05 -48.72
CA GLN A 125 -62.07 -89.83 -48.36
C GLN A 125 -61.15 -88.64 -48.02
N ALA A 126 -59.85 -88.86 -47.74
CA ALA A 126 -58.89 -87.80 -47.45
C ALA A 126 -58.37 -87.05 -48.71
N LEU A 127 -58.55 -87.62 -49.91
CA LEU A 127 -58.09 -87.04 -51.17
C LEU A 127 -59.08 -86.02 -51.77
N ALA A 128 -60.35 -86.03 -51.35
CA ALA A 128 -61.36 -85.05 -51.77
C ALA A 128 -61.18 -83.66 -51.12
N ASP A 129 -60.27 -83.54 -50.16
CA ASP A 129 -59.99 -82.30 -49.39
C ASP A 129 -58.80 -81.50 -49.95
N PHE A 130 -58.13 -82.01 -51.00
CA PHE A 130 -56.93 -81.39 -51.58
C PHE A 130 -57.20 -79.98 -52.14
N ALA A 131 -58.27 -79.82 -52.92
CA ALA A 131 -58.65 -78.53 -53.49
C ALA A 131 -59.10 -77.54 -52.40
N THR A 132 -59.73 -78.05 -51.33
CA THR A 132 -60.19 -77.25 -50.18
C THR A 132 -59.01 -76.73 -49.36
N VAL A 133 -58.02 -77.57 -49.08
CA VAL A 133 -56.81 -77.22 -48.32
C VAL A 133 -55.91 -76.27 -49.12
N GLU A 134 -55.71 -76.50 -50.42
CA GLU A 134 -54.98 -75.58 -51.30
C GLU A 134 -55.66 -74.21 -51.40
N ALA A 135 -56.99 -74.19 -51.57
CA ALA A 135 -57.78 -72.95 -51.57
C ALA A 135 -57.74 -72.23 -50.22
N PHE A 136 -57.75 -72.97 -49.11
CA PHE A 136 -57.62 -72.42 -47.75
C PHE A 136 -56.24 -71.77 -47.55
N HIS A 137 -55.15 -72.46 -47.90
CA HIS A 137 -53.79 -71.92 -47.82
C HIS A 137 -53.58 -70.71 -48.74
N ARG A 138 -54.15 -70.73 -49.96
CA ARG A 138 -54.13 -69.58 -50.88
C ARG A 138 -54.91 -68.39 -50.32
N SER A 139 -56.10 -68.62 -49.75
CA SER A 139 -56.90 -67.58 -49.11
C SER A 139 -56.20 -66.98 -47.87
N LEU A 140 -55.51 -67.81 -47.08
CA LEU A 140 -54.72 -67.39 -45.91
C LEU A 140 -53.49 -66.57 -46.33
N ALA A 141 -52.80 -66.98 -47.39
CA ALA A 141 -51.67 -66.24 -47.95
C ALA A 141 -52.12 -64.88 -48.51
N GLU A 142 -53.25 -64.83 -49.23
CA GLU A 142 -53.84 -63.59 -49.74
C GLU A 142 -54.30 -62.67 -48.61
N GLN A 143 -54.98 -63.20 -47.58
CA GLN A 143 -55.39 -62.44 -46.40
C GLN A 143 -54.19 -61.91 -45.61
N ARG A 144 -53.14 -62.71 -45.45
CA ARG A 144 -51.88 -62.31 -44.82
C ARG A 144 -51.19 -61.20 -45.62
N HIS A 145 -51.10 -61.34 -46.93
CA HIS A 145 -50.54 -60.31 -47.82
C HIS A 145 -51.34 -59.00 -47.76
N ARG A 146 -52.67 -59.08 -47.77
CA ARG A 146 -53.56 -57.91 -47.61
C ARG A 146 -53.38 -57.24 -46.24
N ARG A 147 -53.23 -58.00 -45.16
CA ARG A 147 -52.98 -57.46 -43.81
C ARG A 147 -51.62 -56.78 -43.73
N LEU A 148 -50.54 -57.47 -44.12
CA LEU A 148 -49.18 -56.92 -44.10
C LEU A 148 -49.03 -55.69 -45.00
N SER A 149 -49.70 -55.67 -46.16
CA SER A 149 -49.72 -54.49 -47.05
C SER A 149 -50.42 -53.29 -46.40
N ARG A 150 -51.50 -53.52 -45.65
CA ARG A 150 -52.22 -52.48 -44.90
C ARG A 150 -51.40 -51.97 -43.72
N ASP A 151 -50.76 -52.87 -42.97
CA ASP A 151 -49.86 -52.52 -41.87
C ASP A 151 -48.66 -51.72 -42.36
N ARG A 152 -48.09 -52.08 -43.53
CA ARG A 152 -47.03 -51.31 -44.19
C ARG A 152 -47.50 -49.89 -44.52
N LEU A 153 -48.65 -49.74 -45.17
CA LEU A 153 -49.21 -48.42 -45.51
C LEU A 153 -49.44 -47.58 -44.24
N ARG A 154 -49.98 -48.18 -43.17
CA ARG A 154 -50.19 -47.49 -41.89
C ARG A 154 -48.87 -47.02 -41.27
N LEU A 155 -47.86 -47.89 -41.21
CA LEU A 155 -46.55 -47.55 -40.65
C LEU A 155 -45.79 -46.54 -41.52
N GLN A 156 -45.98 -46.57 -42.85
CA GLN A 156 -45.44 -45.55 -43.75
C GLN A 156 -46.08 -44.18 -43.52
N ASP A 157 -47.40 -44.12 -43.27
CA ASP A 157 -48.08 -42.87 -42.91
C ASP A 157 -47.64 -42.37 -41.53
N GLU A 158 -47.52 -43.26 -40.55
CA GLU A 158 -46.98 -42.94 -39.22
C GLU A 158 -45.55 -42.43 -39.29
N ARG A 159 -44.69 -43.08 -40.09
CA ARG A 159 -43.30 -42.66 -40.32
C ARG A 159 -43.23 -41.24 -40.86
N ARG A 160 -44.04 -40.92 -41.88
CA ARG A 160 -44.11 -39.56 -42.45
C ARG A 160 -44.52 -38.53 -41.41
N ARG A 161 -45.55 -38.80 -40.61
CA ARG A 161 -45.98 -37.90 -39.54
C ARG A 161 -44.87 -37.65 -38.51
N VAL A 162 -44.18 -38.71 -38.06
CA VAL A 162 -43.09 -38.57 -37.08
C VAL A 162 -41.88 -37.86 -37.69
N GLU A 163 -41.60 -38.04 -38.99
CA GLU A 163 -40.59 -37.27 -39.72
C GLU A 163 -40.91 -35.78 -39.79
N ASP A 164 -42.17 -35.42 -40.06
CA ASP A 164 -42.64 -34.03 -40.08
C ASP A 164 -42.53 -33.39 -38.69
N GLU A 165 -42.96 -34.09 -37.63
CA GLU A 165 -42.79 -33.66 -36.23
C GLU A 165 -41.30 -33.44 -35.90
N ARG A 166 -40.42 -34.37 -36.27
CA ARG A 166 -38.97 -34.26 -36.06
C ARG A 166 -38.42 -33.02 -36.77
N ALA A 167 -38.82 -32.78 -38.01
CA ALA A 167 -38.36 -31.64 -38.80
C ALA A 167 -38.83 -30.29 -38.24
N GLN A 168 -40.01 -30.23 -37.63
CA GLN A 168 -40.50 -29.04 -36.92
C GLN A 168 -39.73 -28.80 -35.61
N LEU A 169 -39.55 -29.84 -34.79
CA LEU A 169 -38.80 -29.74 -33.54
C LEU A 169 -37.33 -29.36 -33.79
N ALA A 170 -36.71 -29.88 -34.85
CA ALA A 170 -35.36 -29.51 -35.27
C ALA A 170 -35.28 -28.00 -35.59
N ARG A 171 -36.22 -27.48 -36.38
CA ARG A 171 -36.27 -26.04 -36.71
C ARG A 171 -36.45 -25.17 -35.47
N GLN A 172 -37.39 -25.50 -34.59
CA GLN A 172 -37.61 -24.76 -33.35
C GLN A 172 -36.38 -24.78 -32.44
N ARG A 173 -35.71 -25.93 -32.31
CA ARG A 173 -34.47 -26.05 -31.55
C ARG A 173 -33.38 -25.16 -32.14
N ASP A 174 -33.20 -25.20 -33.46
CA ASP A 174 -32.17 -24.43 -34.14
C ASP A 174 -32.41 -22.91 -34.03
N GLU A 175 -33.67 -22.47 -34.07
CA GLU A 175 -34.07 -21.09 -33.78
C GLU A 175 -33.73 -20.67 -32.34
N ARG A 176 -34.05 -21.52 -31.35
CA ARG A 176 -33.69 -21.26 -29.93
C ARG A 176 -32.18 -21.25 -29.71
N LEU A 177 -31.43 -22.15 -30.34
CA LEU A 177 -29.97 -22.18 -30.25
C LEU A 177 -29.32 -20.97 -30.94
N ALA A 178 -29.86 -20.50 -32.07
CA ALA A 178 -29.40 -19.27 -32.72
C ALA A 178 -29.64 -18.03 -31.85
N TYR A 179 -30.77 -17.97 -31.13
CA TYR A 179 -31.05 -16.93 -30.15
C TYR A 179 -30.05 -16.96 -28.98
N LEU A 180 -29.78 -18.15 -28.41
CA LEU A 180 -28.78 -18.33 -27.35
C LEU A 180 -27.35 -18.02 -27.82
N GLY A 181 -27.01 -18.31 -29.08
CA GLY A 181 -25.70 -18.00 -29.64
C GLY A 181 -25.44 -16.51 -29.89
N SER A 182 -26.50 -15.70 -29.93
CA SER A 182 -26.43 -14.25 -30.16
C SER A 182 -26.60 -13.40 -28.90
N HIS A 183 -27.12 -13.99 -27.82
CA HIS A 183 -27.41 -13.31 -26.56
C HIS A 183 -26.57 -13.88 -25.41
N HIS A 184 -26.31 -13.09 -24.39
CA HIS A 184 -25.61 -13.50 -23.18
C HIS A 184 -26.55 -13.54 -21.98
N ALA A 185 -26.21 -14.38 -21.00
CA ALA A 185 -26.88 -14.36 -19.70
C ALA A 185 -26.60 -13.04 -18.98
N LEU A 186 -27.60 -12.55 -18.23
CA LEU A 186 -27.46 -11.35 -17.41
C LEU A 186 -26.33 -11.49 -16.37
N ASP A 187 -26.14 -12.69 -15.83
CA ASP A 187 -25.09 -12.99 -14.86
C ASP A 187 -23.69 -12.80 -15.45
N ASP A 188 -23.47 -13.20 -16.71
CA ASP A 188 -22.20 -12.99 -17.41
C ASP A 188 -21.93 -11.49 -17.61
N TYR A 189 -22.96 -10.73 -17.99
CA TYR A 189 -22.86 -9.28 -18.12
C TYR A 189 -22.49 -8.62 -16.79
N GLN A 190 -23.15 -9.02 -15.69
CA GLN A 190 -22.87 -8.51 -14.35
C GLN A 190 -21.44 -8.84 -13.90
N ALA A 191 -20.95 -10.04 -14.19
CA ALA A 191 -19.58 -10.43 -13.86
C ALA A 191 -18.54 -9.56 -14.60
N VAL A 192 -18.72 -9.35 -15.91
CA VAL A 192 -17.83 -8.49 -16.71
C VAL A 192 -17.92 -7.03 -16.27
N ALA A 193 -19.13 -6.53 -15.94
CA ALA A 193 -19.32 -5.18 -15.42
C ALA A 193 -18.65 -4.97 -14.05
N ALA A 194 -18.74 -5.95 -13.15
CA ALA A 194 -18.08 -5.91 -11.85
C ALA A 194 -16.55 -5.94 -11.98
N GLU A 195 -16.01 -6.76 -12.89
CA GLU A 195 -14.59 -6.77 -13.20
C GLU A 195 -14.11 -5.42 -13.74
N LEU A 196 -14.87 -4.84 -14.68
CA LEU A 196 -14.58 -3.52 -15.24
C LEU A 196 -14.57 -2.45 -14.14
N ALA A 197 -15.56 -2.44 -13.26
CA ALA A 197 -15.63 -1.49 -12.14
C ALA A 197 -14.42 -1.62 -11.21
N ARG A 198 -14.00 -2.86 -10.90
CA ARG A 198 -12.80 -3.13 -10.09
C ARG A 198 -11.53 -2.59 -10.77
N MET A 199 -11.34 -2.87 -12.06
CA MET A 199 -10.17 -2.38 -12.80
C MET A 199 -10.14 -0.84 -12.88
N GLN A 200 -11.29 -0.20 -13.03
CA GLN A 200 -11.39 1.27 -13.00
C GLN A 200 -10.99 1.83 -11.64
N ALA A 201 -11.44 1.22 -10.55
CA ALA A 201 -11.04 1.64 -9.21
C ALA A 201 -9.52 1.49 -8.99
N ASP A 202 -8.92 0.39 -9.46
CA ASP A 202 -7.48 0.16 -9.41
C ASP A 202 -6.70 1.19 -10.24
N LEU A 203 -7.20 1.52 -11.44
CA LEU A 203 -6.63 2.54 -12.31
C LEU A 203 -6.62 3.92 -11.62
N ASP A 204 -7.77 4.33 -11.08
CA ASP A 204 -7.91 5.62 -10.38
C ASP A 204 -6.97 5.70 -9.17
N LEU A 205 -6.84 4.60 -8.42
CA LEU A 205 -5.95 4.51 -7.27
C LEU A 205 -4.47 4.66 -7.68
N LEU A 206 -4.04 3.95 -8.74
CA LEU A 206 -2.69 4.07 -9.27
C LEU A 206 -2.39 5.46 -9.84
N GLN A 207 -3.36 6.09 -10.51
CA GLN A 207 -3.24 7.45 -11.03
C GLN A 207 -3.08 8.48 -9.91
N ARG A 208 -3.85 8.36 -8.83
CA ARG A 208 -3.71 9.22 -7.64
C ARG A 208 -2.35 9.04 -6.98
N TYR A 209 -1.92 7.79 -6.79
CA TYR A 209 -0.60 7.48 -6.25
C TYR A 209 0.52 8.08 -7.09
N ARG A 210 0.47 7.90 -8.41
CA ARG A 210 1.45 8.46 -9.34
C ARG A 210 1.49 9.98 -9.27
N SER A 211 0.33 10.63 -9.33
CA SER A 211 0.24 12.10 -9.31
C SER A 211 0.80 12.66 -8.00
N ALA A 212 0.49 12.05 -6.86
CA ALA A 212 1.05 12.42 -5.57
C ALA A 212 2.57 12.20 -5.52
N SER A 213 3.06 11.06 -6.02
CA SER A 213 4.48 10.77 -6.06
C SER A 213 5.26 11.78 -6.90
N GLU A 214 4.78 12.08 -8.11
CA GLU A 214 5.39 13.06 -9.03
C GLU A 214 5.40 14.47 -8.42
N ALA A 215 4.32 14.87 -7.74
CA ALA A 215 4.26 16.15 -7.03
C ALA A 215 5.29 16.23 -5.89
N TRP A 216 5.44 15.15 -5.11
CA TRP A 216 6.43 15.08 -4.04
C TRP A 216 7.87 15.07 -4.58
N ASP A 217 8.14 14.36 -5.68
CA ASP A 217 9.45 14.35 -6.33
C ASP A 217 9.84 15.75 -6.81
N ALA A 218 8.90 16.47 -7.44
CA ALA A 218 9.11 17.84 -7.88
C ALA A 218 9.35 18.79 -6.70
N GLU A 219 8.58 18.65 -5.62
CA GLU A 219 8.76 19.45 -4.41
C GLU A 219 10.11 19.16 -3.73
N GLU A 220 10.54 17.91 -3.66
CA GLU A 220 11.83 17.53 -3.09
C GLU A 220 13.00 18.10 -3.90
N LEU A 221 12.90 18.10 -5.24
CA LEU A 221 13.89 18.72 -6.11
C LEU A 221 14.01 20.22 -5.85
N GLU A 222 12.87 20.92 -5.72
CA GLU A 222 12.83 22.34 -5.40
C GLU A 222 13.41 22.64 -4.01
N LEU A 223 13.09 21.81 -3.01
CA LEU A 223 13.66 21.94 -1.67
C LEU A 223 15.18 21.77 -1.68
N ARG A 224 15.71 20.80 -2.45
CA ARG A 224 17.17 20.62 -2.61
C ARG A 224 17.83 21.81 -3.29
N ARG A 225 17.21 22.36 -4.33
CA ARG A 225 17.70 23.57 -5.02
C ARG A 225 17.77 24.76 -4.05
N ASN A 226 16.69 24.98 -3.30
CA ASN A 226 16.61 26.06 -2.33
C ASN A 226 17.62 25.87 -1.18
N LEU A 227 17.85 24.63 -0.74
CA LEU A 227 18.85 24.34 0.28
C LEU A 227 20.27 24.65 -0.22
N ALA A 228 20.60 24.27 -1.46
CA ALA A 228 21.89 24.57 -2.07
C ALA A 228 22.14 26.09 -2.20
N GLU A 229 21.13 26.86 -2.60
CA GLU A 229 21.25 28.31 -2.65
C GLU A 229 21.40 28.94 -1.26
N ASP A 230 20.60 28.48 -0.28
CA ASP A 230 20.75 28.94 1.10
C ASP A 230 22.13 28.56 1.68
N ASP A 231 22.69 27.40 1.33
CA ASP A 231 24.03 26.98 1.73
C ASP A 231 25.10 27.89 1.13
N ARG A 232 24.94 28.30 -0.13
CA ARG A 232 25.81 29.28 -0.80
C ARG A 232 25.78 30.62 -0.09
N LEU A 233 24.59 31.17 0.16
CA LEU A 233 24.41 32.43 0.88
C LEU A 233 25.00 32.39 2.30
N ALA A 234 24.86 31.25 2.98
CA ALA A 234 25.43 31.05 4.30
C ALA A 234 26.96 30.97 4.28
N ALA A 235 27.55 30.38 3.23
CA ALA A 235 29.00 30.39 3.02
C ALA A 235 29.51 31.82 2.76
N ASP A 236 28.82 32.60 1.93
CA ASP A 236 29.13 34.01 1.68
C ASP A 236 29.11 34.82 2.99
N TYR A 237 28.04 34.68 3.78
CA TYR A 237 27.93 35.33 5.09
C TYR A 237 29.04 34.93 6.06
N VAL A 238 29.44 33.65 6.10
CA VAL A 238 30.55 33.20 6.94
C VAL A 238 31.89 33.81 6.48
N ALA A 239 32.10 33.92 5.16
CA ALA A 239 33.31 34.50 4.59
C ALA A 239 33.50 35.98 4.93
N GLU A 240 32.40 36.72 5.16
CA GLU A 240 32.41 38.10 5.64
C GLU A 240 32.91 38.25 7.09
N GLN A 241 33.11 37.14 7.81
CA GLN A 241 33.56 37.11 9.20
C GLN A 241 32.72 38.00 10.15
N PRO A 242 31.38 37.78 10.21
CA PRO A 242 30.45 38.64 10.94
C PRO A 242 30.69 38.67 12.45
N LEU A 243 31.39 37.66 12.98
CA LEU A 243 31.76 37.55 14.39
C LEU A 243 33.19 37.99 14.70
N ALA A 244 33.92 38.61 13.76
CA ALA A 244 35.30 39.05 13.99
C ALA A 244 35.45 40.00 15.19
N TRP A 245 34.45 40.84 15.46
CA TRP A 245 34.43 41.72 16.63
C TRP A 245 34.28 40.93 17.94
N ALA A 246 33.40 39.92 17.93
CA ALA A 246 33.10 39.08 19.08
C ALA A 246 34.29 38.17 19.40
N ASP A 247 34.88 37.56 18.37
CA ASP A 247 36.13 36.79 18.46
C ASP A 247 37.26 37.62 19.09
N ARG A 248 37.46 38.86 18.63
CA ARG A 248 38.49 39.75 19.18
C ARG A 248 38.27 40.01 20.68
N ARG A 249 37.05 40.37 21.07
CA ARG A 249 36.69 40.61 22.48
C ARG A 249 36.83 39.36 23.33
N PHE A 250 36.42 38.21 22.81
CA PHE A 250 36.60 36.93 23.48
C PHE A 250 38.08 36.62 23.73
N ARG A 251 38.93 36.79 22.72
CA ARG A 251 40.39 36.63 22.86
C ARG A 251 40.99 37.60 23.87
N GLU A 252 40.56 38.86 23.87
CA GLU A 252 40.99 39.84 24.88
C GLU A 252 40.63 39.40 26.30
N LEU A 253 39.44 38.83 26.51
CA LEU A 253 39.03 38.27 27.79
C LEU A 253 39.91 37.08 28.18
N ILE A 254 40.05 36.07 27.29
CA ILE A 254 40.85 34.88 27.58
C ILE A 254 42.31 35.22 27.83
N HIS A 255 42.93 36.08 27.02
CA HIS A 255 44.34 36.44 27.20
C HIS A 255 44.61 37.25 28.48
N ALA A 256 43.58 37.83 29.10
CA ALA A 256 43.74 38.45 30.42
C ALA A 256 43.94 37.40 31.54
N LEU A 257 43.45 36.17 31.34
CA LEU A 257 43.64 35.04 32.27
C LEU A 257 44.80 34.16 31.81
N TYR A 258 44.87 33.85 30.51
CA TYR A 258 45.80 32.91 29.90
C TYR A 258 46.48 33.56 28.67
N PRO A 259 47.53 34.40 28.86
CA PRO A 259 48.13 35.19 27.78
C PRO A 259 48.78 34.39 26.65
N ARG A 260 49.09 33.11 26.89
CA ARG A 260 49.80 32.23 25.96
C ARG A 260 48.89 31.24 25.24
N GLU A 261 47.62 31.13 25.66
CA GLU A 261 46.71 30.13 25.11
C GLU A 261 45.96 30.70 23.91
N ALA A 262 45.94 29.95 22.80
CA ALA A 262 45.14 30.32 21.64
C ALA A 262 43.65 30.22 21.98
N ALA A 263 42.86 31.20 21.55
CA ALA A 263 41.41 31.22 21.77
C ALA A 263 40.70 31.78 20.54
N GLY A 264 39.42 31.49 20.39
CA GLY A 264 38.61 32.12 19.34
C GLY A 264 37.17 31.68 19.29
N ILE A 265 36.39 32.46 18.55
CA ILE A 265 35.00 32.17 18.18
C ILE A 265 34.93 32.02 16.66
N VAL A 266 34.54 30.83 16.22
CA VAL A 266 34.44 30.48 14.81
C VAL A 266 32.99 30.19 14.46
N LEU A 267 32.49 30.87 13.43
CA LEU A 267 31.20 30.56 12.80
C LEU A 267 31.46 29.71 11.56
N GLY A 268 30.86 28.53 11.49
CA GLY A 268 30.87 27.67 10.31
C GLY A 268 29.49 27.58 9.67
N ASN A 269 29.45 27.36 8.35
CA ASN A 269 28.21 26.97 7.68
C ASN A 269 27.90 25.51 8.02
N ASN A 270 26.71 25.26 8.56
CA ASN A 270 26.25 23.90 8.84
C ASN A 270 25.49 23.39 7.60
N THR A 271 26.12 22.52 6.83
CA THR A 271 25.52 21.82 5.68
C THR A 271 24.94 20.45 6.06
N GLY A 272 24.96 20.10 7.35
CA GLY A 272 24.43 18.83 7.85
C GLY A 272 22.91 18.76 7.75
N ASP A 273 22.40 17.53 7.75
CA ASP A 273 20.96 17.23 7.63
C ASP A 273 20.19 17.45 8.96
N ASN A 274 20.13 18.70 9.38
CA ASN A 274 19.54 19.15 10.64
C ASN A 274 18.88 20.53 10.47
N LYS A 275 18.31 21.07 11.55
CA LYS A 275 17.61 22.36 11.54
C LYS A 275 18.53 23.58 11.74
N LEU A 276 19.80 23.37 12.09
CA LEU A 276 20.77 24.43 12.39
C LEU A 276 21.44 24.93 11.11
N ARG A 277 21.50 26.26 10.95
CA ARG A 277 22.12 26.89 9.77
C ARG A 277 23.62 27.12 9.96
N TYR A 278 24.07 27.41 11.18
CA TYR A 278 25.46 27.69 11.48
C TYR A 278 25.93 26.85 12.67
N ASP A 279 27.22 26.52 12.67
CA ASP A 279 27.92 25.95 13.81
C ASP A 279 28.74 27.05 14.48
N LEU A 280 28.45 27.34 15.74
CA LEU A 280 29.23 28.28 16.54
C LEU A 280 30.20 27.49 17.42
N LYS A 281 31.50 27.66 17.20
CA LYS A 281 32.56 27.03 17.97
C LYS A 281 33.28 28.07 18.81
N VAL A 282 33.21 27.93 20.12
CA VAL A 282 33.96 28.74 21.10
C VAL A 282 35.05 27.86 21.67
N GLN A 283 36.32 28.19 21.38
CA GLN A 283 37.45 27.30 21.65
C GLN A 283 38.56 28.04 22.38
N VAL A 284 39.22 27.31 23.28
CA VAL A 284 40.45 27.73 23.95
C VAL A 284 41.40 26.54 23.97
N GLN A 285 42.68 26.77 23.67
CA GLN A 285 43.71 25.77 23.80
C GLN A 285 43.79 25.29 25.26
N GLY A 286 43.90 23.99 25.46
CA GLY A 286 43.88 23.42 26.81
C GLY A 286 42.49 23.33 27.46
N GLN A 287 41.39 23.51 26.70
CA GLN A 287 40.01 23.35 27.20
C GLN A 287 39.65 21.97 27.80
N GLY A 288 40.58 21.01 27.81
CA GLY A 288 40.46 19.79 28.62
C GLY A 288 40.81 19.98 30.10
N SER A 289 41.42 21.12 30.46
CA SER A 289 41.60 21.55 31.84
C SER A 289 40.31 22.19 32.35
N ASP A 290 39.87 21.79 33.55
CA ASP A 290 38.67 22.32 34.18
C ASP A 290 38.73 23.85 34.35
N GLY A 291 39.90 24.40 34.73
CA GLY A 291 40.10 25.83 34.90
C GLY A 291 39.99 26.60 33.58
N ILE A 292 40.64 26.11 32.52
CA ILE A 292 40.56 26.74 31.18
C ILE A 292 39.14 26.62 30.63
N ASN A 293 38.46 25.50 30.83
CA ASN A 293 37.08 25.33 30.39
C ASN A 293 36.12 26.25 31.16
N ALA A 294 36.30 26.41 32.47
CA ALA A 294 35.51 27.35 33.27
C ALA A 294 35.73 28.80 32.81
N ALA A 295 36.99 29.20 32.59
CA ALA A 295 37.31 30.51 32.03
C ALA A 295 36.72 30.74 30.63
N ARG A 296 36.68 29.71 29.79
CA ARG A 296 36.03 29.74 28.47
C ARG A 296 34.54 30.07 28.58
N ILE A 297 33.84 29.40 29.50
CA ILE A 297 32.41 29.65 29.77
C ILE A 297 32.24 31.08 30.30
N MET A 298 32.99 31.45 31.35
CA MET A 298 32.90 32.78 31.95
C MET A 298 33.15 33.91 30.96
N ALA A 299 34.17 33.78 30.09
CA ALA A 299 34.48 34.79 29.08
C ALA A 299 33.39 34.89 28.01
N PHE A 300 32.80 33.76 27.61
CA PHE A 300 31.70 33.77 26.64
C PHE A 300 30.42 34.37 27.23
N ASP A 301 30.06 33.98 28.45
CA ASP A 301 28.90 34.52 29.17
C ASP A 301 29.06 36.02 29.40
N TRP A 302 30.27 36.48 29.76
CA TRP A 302 30.60 37.89 29.89
C TRP A 302 30.47 38.66 28.57
N LEU A 303 30.97 38.08 27.47
CA LEU A 303 30.84 38.67 26.13
C LEU A 303 29.37 38.87 25.75
N VAL A 304 28.53 37.85 25.96
CA VAL A 304 27.08 37.94 25.68
C VAL A 304 26.44 38.96 26.63
N PHE A 305 26.76 38.93 27.91
CA PHE A 305 26.22 39.86 28.90
C PHE A 305 26.49 41.34 28.54
N ARG A 306 27.71 41.63 28.06
CA ARG A 306 28.17 42.99 27.77
C ARG A 306 27.80 43.50 26.39
N HIS A 307 27.75 42.60 25.41
CA HIS A 307 27.70 42.97 24.00
C HIS A 307 26.64 42.21 23.20
N GLY A 308 25.89 41.32 23.86
CA GLY A 308 24.74 40.68 23.25
C GLY A 308 23.67 41.70 22.89
N ALA A 309 22.90 41.36 21.86
CA ALA A 309 21.76 42.14 21.41
C ALA A 309 20.46 41.37 21.68
N HIS A 310 19.34 42.08 21.63
CA HIS A 310 17.99 41.49 21.77
C HIS A 310 17.72 40.81 23.13
N HIS A 311 18.37 41.26 24.19
CA HIS A 311 18.05 40.87 25.57
C HIS A 311 17.99 42.08 26.51
N THR A 312 17.33 41.92 27.65
CA THR A 312 17.23 42.92 28.71
C THR A 312 18.07 42.57 29.95
N MET A 313 18.99 41.61 29.82
CA MET A 313 19.87 41.19 30.92
C MET A 313 20.66 42.37 31.47
N ARG A 314 20.51 42.63 32.78
CA ARG A 314 21.29 43.62 33.54
C ARG A 314 22.16 43.00 34.62
N HIS A 315 22.04 41.68 34.80
CA HIS A 315 22.71 40.93 35.85
C HIS A 315 23.28 39.65 35.24
N LEU A 316 24.49 39.27 35.65
CA LEU A 316 25.10 37.98 35.36
C LEU A 316 25.52 37.33 36.68
N TRP A 317 25.24 36.04 36.85
CA TRP A 317 25.61 35.28 38.05
C TRP A 317 26.41 34.04 37.69
N HIS A 318 27.65 33.94 38.20
CA HIS A 318 28.42 32.70 38.20
C HIS A 318 28.57 32.13 39.62
N ASP A 319 28.35 30.83 39.79
CA ASP A 319 28.58 30.18 41.07
C ASP A 319 30.04 29.76 41.28
N ASN A 320 30.37 29.29 42.48
CA ASN A 320 31.72 28.83 42.81
C ASN A 320 32.21 27.71 41.89
N GLY A 321 31.32 26.92 41.26
CA GLY A 321 31.74 25.82 40.38
C GLY A 321 32.58 26.30 39.20
N LEU A 322 32.37 27.53 38.73
CA LEU A 322 33.20 28.14 37.67
C LEU A 322 34.50 28.76 38.22
N PHE A 323 34.59 29.08 39.49
CA PHE A 323 35.81 29.68 40.07
C PHE A 323 36.74 28.67 40.70
N ASP A 324 36.20 27.55 41.19
CA ASP A 324 36.95 26.53 41.92
C ASP A 324 38.17 26.00 41.15
N PRO A 325 38.07 25.63 39.86
CA PRO A 325 39.20 25.07 39.14
C PRO A 325 40.15 26.12 38.54
N ILE A 326 39.85 27.41 38.67
CA ILE A 326 40.66 28.50 38.08
C ILE A 326 41.74 28.91 39.08
N ASP A 327 43.01 29.00 38.66
CA ASP A 327 44.10 29.37 39.59
C ASP A 327 43.94 30.80 40.16
N PRO A 328 44.37 31.02 41.42
CA PRO A 328 44.20 32.29 42.12
C PRO A 328 44.63 33.54 41.33
N ASN A 329 45.71 33.46 40.55
CA ASN A 329 46.19 34.59 39.76
C ASN A 329 45.21 34.95 38.64
N GLN A 330 44.63 33.96 37.98
CA GLN A 330 43.63 34.19 36.93
C GLN A 330 42.30 34.67 37.52
N ARG A 331 41.88 34.18 38.69
CA ARG A 331 40.72 34.73 39.41
C ARG A 331 40.90 36.21 39.74
N ALA A 332 42.06 36.58 40.29
CA ALA A 332 42.37 37.96 40.61
C ALA A 332 42.40 38.84 39.34
N ALA A 333 42.99 38.36 38.25
CA ALA A 333 43.00 39.04 36.96
C ALA A 333 41.57 39.25 36.41
N TRP A 334 40.72 38.22 36.48
CA TRP A 334 39.31 38.30 36.09
C TRP A 334 38.56 39.36 36.88
N LEU A 335 38.66 39.34 38.22
CA LEU A 335 37.96 40.29 39.07
C LEU A 335 38.40 41.74 38.84
N ARG A 336 39.71 41.99 38.65
CA ARG A 336 40.20 43.33 38.26
C ARG A 336 39.56 43.81 36.97
N ARG A 337 39.54 42.94 35.95
CA ARG A 337 38.97 43.26 34.64
C ARG A 337 37.47 43.54 34.73
N VAL A 338 36.72 42.65 35.36
CA VAL A 338 35.28 42.78 35.53
C VAL A 338 34.92 44.07 36.28
N ARG A 339 35.63 44.41 37.36
CA ARG A 339 35.42 45.68 38.07
C ARG A 339 35.60 46.89 37.16
N ALA A 340 36.69 46.92 36.40
CA ALA A 340 36.99 48.01 35.49
C ALA A 340 35.92 48.14 34.40
N GLU A 341 35.46 47.03 33.83
CA GLU A 341 34.44 47.05 32.79
C GLU A 341 33.05 47.43 33.35
N LEU A 342 32.69 47.03 34.57
CA LEU A 342 31.37 47.31 35.17
C LEU A 342 31.17 48.77 35.56
N ALA A 343 32.24 49.52 35.81
CA ALA A 343 32.15 50.92 36.21
C ALA A 343 31.31 51.74 35.21
N GLY A 344 30.24 52.38 35.70
CA GLY A 344 29.35 53.22 34.88
C GLY A 344 28.45 52.46 33.88
N SER A 345 28.48 51.12 33.86
CA SER A 345 27.71 50.32 32.90
C SER A 345 26.21 50.17 33.23
N GLY A 346 25.82 50.40 34.50
CA GLY A 346 24.47 50.10 34.98
C GLY A 346 24.11 48.60 34.97
N MET A 347 25.13 47.74 34.86
CA MET A 347 25.04 46.29 34.90
C MET A 347 25.65 45.77 36.21
N GLN A 348 25.22 44.59 36.65
CA GLN A 348 25.71 43.95 37.88
C GLN A 348 26.25 42.55 37.59
N TYR A 349 27.37 42.21 38.23
CA TYR A 349 27.90 40.86 38.26
C TYR A 349 27.85 40.31 39.68
N ILE A 350 27.24 39.13 39.82
CA ILE A 350 27.07 38.42 41.09
C ILE A 350 27.92 37.17 40.99
N LEU A 351 28.67 36.86 42.05
CA LEU A 351 29.39 35.60 42.12
C LEU A 351 29.33 35.00 43.52
N SER A 352 29.28 33.67 43.58
CA SER A 352 29.59 32.94 44.82
C SER A 352 30.99 32.34 44.70
N ILE A 353 31.75 32.43 45.79
CA ILE A 353 33.11 31.92 45.87
C ILE A 353 33.34 31.35 47.27
N ASN A 354 33.96 30.18 47.37
CA ASN A 354 34.25 29.55 48.65
C ASN A 354 35.31 30.37 49.43
N THR A 355 35.40 30.12 50.74
CA THR A 355 36.26 30.91 51.64
C THR A 355 37.74 30.87 51.24
N GLU A 356 38.22 29.72 50.79
CA GLU A 356 39.64 29.51 50.41
C GLU A 356 39.99 30.24 49.11
N ASN A 357 39.14 30.12 48.08
CA ASN A 357 39.32 30.82 46.82
C ASN A 357 39.12 32.33 47.00
N TYR A 358 38.22 32.76 47.88
CA TYR A 358 38.08 34.16 48.27
C TYR A 358 39.38 34.69 48.89
N ALA A 359 39.89 34.03 49.93
CA ALA A 359 41.07 34.47 50.67
C ALA A 359 42.30 34.60 49.77
N SER A 360 42.60 33.55 48.99
CA SER A 360 43.73 33.54 48.04
C SER A 360 43.60 34.59 46.94
N THR A 361 42.39 34.82 46.43
CA THR A 361 42.15 35.87 45.43
C THR A 361 42.29 37.26 46.04
N ARG A 362 41.77 37.46 47.25
CA ARG A 362 41.81 38.73 47.99
C ARG A 362 43.24 39.14 48.35
N GLU A 363 44.09 38.17 48.71
CA GLU A 363 45.51 38.37 48.96
C GLU A 363 46.24 38.87 47.70
N LEU A 364 46.02 38.21 46.56
CA LEU A 364 46.62 38.60 45.28
C LEU A 364 46.12 39.94 44.73
N LEU A 365 44.95 40.39 45.15
CA LEU A 365 44.44 41.72 44.80
C LEU A 365 45.17 42.85 45.55
N GLY A 366 45.81 42.57 46.68
CA GLY A 366 46.54 43.56 47.49
C GLY A 366 45.62 44.66 48.03
N GLU A 367 46.17 45.86 48.26
CA GLU A 367 45.40 47.01 48.77
C GLU A 367 44.27 47.44 47.81
N ASP A 368 44.52 47.33 46.50
CA ASP A 368 43.53 47.60 45.44
C ASP A 368 42.32 46.66 45.47
N GLY A 369 42.35 45.61 46.30
CA GLY A 369 41.31 44.62 46.51
C GLY A 369 40.24 44.97 47.55
N ALA A 370 40.35 46.08 48.28
CA ALA A 370 39.43 46.41 49.38
C ALA A 370 37.94 46.46 48.97
N TRP A 371 37.66 46.89 47.74
CA TRP A 371 36.33 46.87 47.14
C TRP A 371 35.67 45.48 47.11
N LEU A 372 36.46 44.41 47.07
CA LEU A 372 35.93 43.05 47.05
C LEU A 372 35.27 42.73 48.39
N ASP A 373 35.85 43.22 49.49
CA ASP A 373 35.29 43.07 50.83
C ASP A 373 33.98 43.87 50.98
N GLU A 374 33.93 45.07 50.41
CA GLU A 374 32.73 45.92 50.35
C GLU A 374 31.61 45.32 49.48
N ALA A 375 31.98 44.55 48.46
CA ALA A 375 31.05 43.87 47.57
C ALA A 375 30.43 42.60 48.19
N VAL A 376 30.91 42.13 49.35
CA VAL A 376 30.35 40.94 50.03
C VAL A 376 29.00 41.28 50.67
N ILE A 377 27.92 40.83 50.05
CA ILE A 377 26.55 41.02 50.57
C ILE A 377 26.16 39.94 51.59
N VAL A 378 26.58 38.69 51.36
CA VAL A 378 26.18 37.53 52.20
C VAL A 378 27.37 36.60 52.44
N ARG A 379 27.51 36.09 53.67
CA ARG A 379 28.49 35.07 54.05
C ARG A 379 27.78 33.82 54.55
N LEU A 380 27.90 32.72 53.80
CA LEU A 380 27.24 31.44 54.11
C LEU A 380 28.23 30.45 54.72
N ARG A 381 28.50 30.56 56.02
CA ARG A 381 29.48 29.71 56.74
C ARG A 381 28.87 28.45 57.35
N GLY A 382 27.55 28.35 57.44
CA GLY A 382 26.85 27.23 58.06
C GLY A 382 27.06 27.09 59.58
N ASP A 383 27.69 28.07 60.21
CA ASP A 383 27.96 28.20 61.66
C ASP A 383 26.72 28.65 62.47
N ALA A 384 25.75 29.30 61.81
CA ALA A 384 24.44 29.63 62.36
C ALA A 384 23.34 29.36 61.31
N ASP A 385 22.09 29.24 61.75
CA ASP A 385 20.95 29.01 60.84
C ASP A 385 20.83 30.14 59.80
N ALA A 386 20.97 31.39 60.22
CA ALA A 386 21.01 32.56 59.33
C ALA A 386 22.19 32.55 58.33
N HIS A 387 23.23 31.75 58.58
CA HIS A 387 24.41 31.61 57.70
C HIS A 387 24.35 30.36 56.83
N LYS A 388 23.19 29.68 56.77
CA LYS A 388 22.89 28.61 55.82
C LYS A 388 22.20 29.17 54.59
N LEU A 389 22.29 28.45 53.47
CA LEU A 389 21.71 28.87 52.18
C LEU A 389 20.22 29.23 52.27
N LEU A 390 19.47 28.55 53.15
CA LEU A 390 18.03 28.75 53.33
C LEU A 390 17.67 29.50 54.61
N GLY A 391 18.66 29.99 55.37
CA GLY A 391 18.43 30.69 56.64
C GLY A 391 17.95 29.80 57.79
N GLU A 392 17.79 28.49 57.57
CA GLU A 392 17.26 27.52 58.53
C GLU A 392 17.98 26.17 58.43
N ARG A 393 17.87 25.35 59.49
CA ARG A 393 18.36 23.97 59.49
C ARG A 393 17.30 23.05 58.88
N ILE A 394 17.51 22.61 57.64
CA ILE A 394 16.67 21.56 57.05
C ILE A 394 17.06 20.22 57.65
N GLY A 395 16.13 19.62 58.39
CA GLY A 395 16.22 18.25 58.92
C GLY A 395 16.89 18.15 60.30
N VAL A 396 16.12 18.42 61.36
CA VAL A 396 16.11 17.62 62.59
C VAL A 396 14.65 17.58 63.06
N VAL A 397 13.98 16.44 62.92
CA VAL A 397 12.79 16.15 63.72
C VAL A 397 13.31 15.97 65.14
N GLU A 398 12.98 16.89 66.05
CA GLU A 398 13.23 16.67 67.47
C GLU A 398 12.46 15.40 67.90
N PRO A 399 13.06 14.51 68.71
CA PRO A 399 12.27 13.48 69.36
C PRO A 399 11.23 14.18 70.24
N SER A 400 9.95 13.88 69.98
CA SER A 400 8.82 14.32 70.81
C SER A 400 9.03 13.92 72.28
N PRO A 401 8.44 14.69 73.22
CA PRO A 401 8.88 14.82 74.62
C PRO A 401 8.98 13.53 75.43
#